data_AF-A0A1X2Z8Y7-F1
#
_entry.id   AF-A0A1X2Z8Y7-F1
#
_cell.length_a   1.000
_cell.length_b   1.000
_cell.length_c   1.000
_cell.angle_alpha   90.00
_cell.angle_beta   90.00
_cell.angle_gamma   90.00
#
_symmetry.space_group_name_H-M   'P 1'
#
loop_
_entity.id
_entity.type
_entity.pdbx_description
1 polymer ?
#
loop_
_entity_poly.entity_id
_entity_poly.type
_entity_poly.pdbx_seq_one_letter_code
_entity_poly.pdbx_strand_id
1 'polypeptide(L)'
;MEHVTSDLKLIDRLWNDPTYGLDGFSTEGGYIQPIDRDQAVDGDGHANYDGYVLSREIEDDDSPVSELETYQFDAGTMESYARKW
;
A
#
# COMPACT_ATOMS: atom_id res chain seq x y z
N MET A 1 9.97 -15.56 -11.04
CA MET A 1 10.23 -14.11 -11.20
C MET A 1 9.04 -13.34 -11.81
N GLU A 2 7.97 -14.00 -12.26
CA GLU A 2 6.83 -13.32 -12.90
C GLU A 2 5.87 -12.62 -11.91
N HIS A 3 5.75 -13.14 -10.68
CA HIS A 3 4.88 -12.56 -9.64
C HIS A 3 5.31 -11.15 -9.24
N VAL A 4 6.57 -10.96 -8.83
CA VAL A 4 7.13 -9.65 -8.42
C VAL A 4 6.89 -8.54 -9.44
N THR A 5 6.97 -8.84 -10.74
CA THR A 5 6.80 -7.81 -11.78
C THR A 5 5.33 -7.37 -11.93
N SER A 6 4.38 -8.24 -11.57
CA SER A 6 2.95 -7.96 -11.62
C SER A 6 2.53 -7.14 -10.41
N ASP A 7 3.04 -7.48 -9.23
CA ASP A 7 2.81 -6.73 -7.99
C ASP A 7 3.36 -5.31 -8.07
N LEU A 8 4.57 -5.12 -8.63
CA LEU A 8 5.14 -3.78 -8.81
C LEU A 8 4.33 -2.89 -9.77
N LYS A 9 3.72 -3.46 -10.82
CA LYS A 9 2.84 -2.70 -11.72
C LYS A 9 1.50 -2.36 -11.06
N LEU A 10 1.00 -3.25 -10.22
CA LEU A 10 -0.20 -3.00 -9.43
C LEU A 10 0.05 -1.87 -8.42
N ILE A 11 1.12 -1.97 -7.62
CA ILE A 11 1.50 -0.91 -6.68
C ILE A 11 1.67 0.41 -7.42
N ASP A 12 2.39 0.44 -8.55
CA ASP A 12 2.58 1.67 -9.33
C ASP A 12 1.24 2.33 -9.73
N ARG A 13 0.27 1.53 -10.18
CA ARG A 13 -1.06 2.03 -10.52
C ARG A 13 -1.80 2.57 -9.30
N LEU A 14 -1.85 1.81 -8.21
CA LEU A 14 -2.57 2.18 -6.99
C LEU A 14 -1.92 3.38 -6.27
N TRP A 15 -0.59 3.43 -6.28
CA TRP A 15 0.22 4.48 -5.66
C TRP A 15 -0.01 5.83 -6.33
N ASN A 16 -0.15 5.86 -7.66
CA ASN A 16 -0.44 7.08 -8.41
C ASN A 16 -1.92 7.48 -8.38
N ASP A 17 -2.80 6.64 -7.84
CA ASP A 17 -4.23 6.95 -7.72
C ASP A 17 -4.50 7.61 -6.35
N PRO A 18 -4.93 8.89 -6.34
CA PRO A 18 -5.15 9.63 -5.09
C PRO A 18 -6.38 9.15 -4.31
N THR A 19 -7.23 8.31 -4.89
CA THR A 19 -8.40 7.75 -4.19
C THR A 19 -8.02 6.65 -3.21
N TYR A 20 -6.83 6.07 -3.35
CA TYR A 20 -6.31 5.09 -2.38
C TYR A 20 -5.56 5.79 -1.24
N GLY A 21 -6.03 5.53 -0.03
CA GLY A 21 -5.30 5.74 1.21
C GLY A 21 -4.25 4.64 1.40
N LEU A 22 -3.20 4.96 2.14
CA LEU A 22 -2.12 4.04 2.50
C LEU A 22 -2.10 3.86 4.01
N ASP A 23 -2.15 2.61 4.46
CA ASP A 23 -1.98 2.25 5.85
C ASP A 23 -0.70 1.44 6.04
N GLY A 24 0.07 1.79 7.07
CA GLY A 24 1.27 1.07 7.51
C GLY A 24 0.95 0.12 8.66
N PHE A 25 1.40 -1.12 8.55
CA PHE A 25 1.27 -2.15 9.58
C PHE A 25 2.62 -2.41 10.26
N SER A 26 2.66 -2.30 11.59
CA SER A 26 3.82 -2.68 12.39
C SER A 26 3.49 -3.89 13.26
N THR A 27 4.23 -4.97 13.08
CA THR A 27 4.15 -6.18 13.91
C THR A 27 4.72 -5.95 15.30
N GLU A 28 5.82 -5.19 15.41
CA GLU A 28 6.42 -4.81 16.69
C GLU A 28 5.47 -3.94 17.53
N GLY A 29 4.72 -3.06 16.88
CA GLY A 29 3.71 -2.21 17.51
C GLY A 29 2.33 -2.85 17.67
N GLY A 30 2.02 -3.88 16.88
CA GLY A 30 0.70 -4.51 16.84
C GLY A 30 -0.42 -3.58 16.36
N TYR A 31 -0.11 -2.57 15.54
CA TYR A 31 -1.07 -1.58 15.07
C TYR A 31 -1.00 -1.36 13.55
N ILE A 32 -2.12 -0.86 13.02
CA ILE A 32 -2.26 -0.34 11.66
C ILE A 32 -2.61 1.14 11.79
N GLN A 33 -1.95 2.00 11.02
CA GLN A 33 -2.24 3.43 10.99
C GLN A 33 -2.18 3.98 9.57
N PRO A 34 -2.99 5.01 9.24
CA PRO A 34 -2.86 5.72 7.98
C PRO A 34 -1.54 6.49 7.95
N ILE A 35 -0.85 6.42 6.81
CA ILE A 35 0.44 7.07 6.58
C ILE A 35 0.45 7.79 5.24
N ASP A 36 1.30 8.80 5.12
CA ASP A 36 1.60 9.38 3.82
C ASP A 36 2.56 8.47 3.02
N ARG A 37 2.52 8.63 1.70
CA ARG A 37 3.35 7.85 0.75
C ARG A 37 4.85 8.05 1.00
N ASP A 38 5.28 9.25 1.37
CA ASP A 38 6.68 9.55 1.73
C ASP A 38 7.11 8.92 3.06
N GLN A 39 6.16 8.50 3.90
CA GLN A 39 6.45 7.81 5.15
C GLN A 39 6.58 6.29 4.98
N ALA A 40 6.27 5.76 3.79
CA ALA A 40 6.32 4.33 3.57
C ALA A 40 7.75 3.79 3.59
N VAL A 41 8.72 4.55 3.08
CA VAL A 41 10.13 4.18 3.07
C VAL A 41 11.00 5.28 3.64
N ASP A 42 12.17 4.92 4.14
CA ASP A 42 13.19 5.89 4.56
C ASP A 42 13.97 6.45 3.36
N GLY A 43 14.93 7.34 3.65
CA GLY A 43 15.76 7.98 2.64
C GLY A 43 16.74 7.04 1.90
N ASP A 44 16.91 5.80 2.37
CA ASP A 44 17.69 4.74 1.71
C ASP A 44 16.78 3.78 0.90
N GLY A 45 15.46 3.99 0.96
CA GLY A 45 14.46 3.14 0.30
C GLY A 45 14.13 1.86 1.08
N HIS A 46 14.40 1.82 2.38
CA HIS A 46 13.96 0.75 3.28
C HIS A 46 12.55 0.99 3.80
N ALA A 47 11.76 -0.07 3.89
CA ALA A 47 10.39 -0.01 4.39
C ALA A 47 10.36 0.36 5.88
N ASN A 48 9.60 1.40 6.25
CA ASN A 48 9.38 1.80 7.64
C ASN A 48 8.39 0.90 8.40
N TYR A 49 7.64 0.05 7.69
CA TYR A 49 6.59 -0.82 8.22
C TYR A 49 6.78 -2.26 7.73
N ASP A 50 6.28 -3.25 8.49
CA ASP A 50 6.34 -4.66 8.13
C ASP A 50 5.43 -5.01 6.93
N GLY A 51 4.37 -4.23 6.75
CA GLY A 51 3.43 -4.37 5.64
C GLY A 51 2.63 -3.11 5.40
N TYR A 52 1.95 -3.09 4.26
CA TYR A 52 1.23 -1.94 3.74
C TYR A 52 -0.11 -2.36 3.20
N VAL A 53 -1.12 -1.51 3.38
CA VAL A 53 -2.44 -1.70 2.78
C VAL A 53 -2.81 -0.45 1.99
N LEU A 54 -3.08 -0.61 0.70
CA LEU A 54 -3.71 0.42 -0.11
C LEU A 54 -5.21 0.15 -0.13
N SER A 55 -6.00 1.11 0.36
CA SER A 55 -7.45 0.95 0.46
C SER A 55 -8.18 2.15 -0.11
N ARG A 56 -9.34 1.92 -0.74
CA ARG A 56 -10.27 2.98 -1.11
C ARG A 56 -11.69 2.57 -0.82
N GLU A 57 -12.50 3.54 -0.45
CA GLU A 57 -13.95 3.36 -0.35
C GLU A 57 -14.56 3.44 -1.75
N ILE A 58 -15.34 2.42 -2.10
CA ILE A 58 -16.16 2.38 -3.30
C ILE A 58 -17.58 2.71 -2.85
N GLU A 59 -18.03 3.91 -3.23
CA GLU A 59 -19.42 4.31 -3.11
C GLU A 59 -20.19 3.70 -4.29
N ASP A 60 -20.92 2.61 -4.03
CA ASP A 60 -21.86 2.03 -4.98
C ASP A 60 -23.26 2.52 -4.64
N ASP A 61 -23.88 3.29 -5.55
CA ASP A 61 -25.19 3.91 -5.34
C ASP A 61 -26.33 2.88 -5.18
N ASP A 62 -26.10 1.63 -5.60
CA ASP A 62 -27.05 0.51 -5.52
C ASP A 62 -26.89 -0.32 -4.23
N SER A 63 -25.80 -0.11 -3.47
CA SER A 63 -25.47 -0.89 -2.27
C SER A 63 -25.51 -0.04 -0.99
N PRO A 64 -26.23 -0.46 0.06
CA PRO A 64 -26.29 0.28 1.34
C PRO A 64 -25.01 0.18 2.18
N VAL A 65 -23.99 -0.53 1.69
CA VAL A 65 -22.70 -0.73 2.34
C VAL A 65 -21.61 -0.23 1.42
N SER A 66 -20.75 0.67 1.91
CA SER A 66 -19.54 1.07 1.18
C SER A 66 -18.62 -0.15 1.08
N GLU A 67 -18.26 -0.55 -0.14
CA GLU A 67 -17.30 -1.62 -0.35
C GLU A 67 -15.89 -1.05 -0.18
N LEU A 68 -15.08 -1.70 0.65
CA LEU A 68 -13.67 -1.32 0.82
C LEU A 68 -12.80 -2.20 -0.06
N GLU A 69 -12.22 -1.61 -1.09
CA GLU A 69 -11.25 -2.32 -1.93
C GLU A 69 -9.87 -2.17 -1.30
N THR A 70 -9.29 -3.28 -0.85
CA THR A 70 -8.01 -3.30 -0.14
C THR A 70 -6.98 -4.20 -0.84
N TYR A 71 -5.75 -3.70 -0.98
CA TYR A 71 -4.60 -4.44 -1.49
C TYR A 71 -3.48 -4.43 -0.47
N GLN A 72 -2.94 -5.61 -0.15
CA GLN A 72 -1.89 -5.76 0.85
C GLN A 72 -0.55 -6.06 0.19
N PHE A 73 0.51 -5.43 0.69
CA PHE A 73 1.88 -5.59 0.23
C PHE A 73 2.81 -5.78 1.43
N ASP A 74 3.78 -6.68 1.30
CA ASP A 74 4.84 -6.84 2.30
C ASP A 74 5.91 -5.76 2.16
N ALA A 75 6.72 -5.60 3.22
CA ALA A 75 7.86 -4.70 3.25
C ALA A 75 8.80 -4.85 2.06
N GLY A 76 9.17 -6.08 1.68
CA GLY A 76 10.11 -6.34 0.59
C GLY A 76 9.58 -5.91 -0.78
N THR A 77 8.27 -6.04 -1.00
CA THR A 77 7.62 -5.53 -2.21
C THR A 77 7.62 -3.99 -2.24
N MET A 78 7.38 -3.34 -1.09
CA MET A 78 7.45 -1.87 -0.98
C MET A 78 8.88 -1.33 -1.19
N GLU A 79 9.89 -1.97 -0.60
CA GLU A 79 11.30 -1.65 -0.82
C GLU A 79 11.68 -1.80 -2.31
N SER A 80 11.22 -2.88 -2.94
CA SER A 80 11.46 -3.11 -4.36
C SER A 80 10.81 -2.04 -5.25
N TYR A 81 9.63 -1.55 -4.85
CA TYR A 81 8.96 -0.45 -5.53
C TYR A 81 9.71 0.88 -5.36
N ALA A 82 10.11 1.21 -4.12
CA ALA A 82 10.85 2.44 -3.83
C ALA A 82 12.19 2.51 -4.58
N ARG A 83 12.94 1.40 -4.64
CA ARG A 83 14.23 1.34 -5.36
C ARG A 83 14.14 1.54 -6.88
N LYS A 84 12.94 1.51 -7.46
CA LYS A 84 12.72 1.79 -8.89
C LYS A 84 12.81 3.29 -9.20
N TRP A 85 12.60 4.14 -8.20
CA TRP A 85 12.51 5.60 -8.31
C TRP A 85 13.70 6.28 -7.62
#